data_AF-A0A8T4SVA0-F1
#
_entry.id   AF-A0A8T4SVA0-F1
#
_cell.length_a   1.000
_cell.length_b   1.000
_cell.length_c   1.000
_cell.angle_alpha   90.00
_cell.angle_beta   90.00
_cell.angle_gamma   90.00
#
_symmetry.space_group_name_H-M   'P 1'
#
loop_
_entity.id
_entity.type
_entity.pdbx_description
1 polymer ?
#
loop_
_entity_poly.entity_id
_entity_poly.type
_entity_poly.pdbx_seq_one_letter_code
_entity_poly.pdbx_strand_id
1 'polypeptide(L)'
;MHKQIIVRDLVKPVQKNVTEDIEWVCDSLGFARGRDLTHLSTRLVAALLERLSNERGIPTELLAEELDVSSARVNHHIRNLMESGILFREHRLVMLRGGSLKSAIEELRKDANRIFDELTIIAKDIDATMGLKNR
;
A
#
# COMPACT_ATOMS: atom_id res chain seq x y z
N MET A 1 9.64 14.76 -6.04
CA MET A 1 8.89 13.49 -6.15
C MET A 1 7.64 13.64 -5.28
N HIS A 2 6.44 13.49 -5.84
CA HIS A 2 5.20 13.63 -5.07
C HIS A 2 4.93 12.33 -4.31
N LYS A 3 4.79 12.39 -2.98
CA LYS A 3 4.46 11.23 -2.14
C LYS A 3 3.08 11.43 -1.54
N GLN A 4 2.18 10.50 -1.83
CA GLN A 4 0.81 10.51 -1.33
C GLN A 4 0.58 9.24 -0.52
N ILE A 5 -0.07 9.37 0.64
CA ILE A 5 -0.47 8.24 1.47
C ILE A 5 -1.98 8.33 1.65
N ILE A 6 -2.68 7.24 1.34
CA ILE A 6 -4.12 7.11 1.54
C ILE A 6 -4.32 6.11 2.68
N VAL A 7 -5.07 6.53 3.69
CA VAL A 7 -5.52 5.67 4.80
C VAL A 7 -7.00 5.96 5.02
N ARG A 8 -7.84 4.92 4.95
CA ARG A 8 -9.28 4.97 5.20
C ARG A 8 -9.56 4.22 6.50
N ASP A 9 -10.37 4.82 7.36
CA ASP A 9 -10.88 4.16 8.56
C ASP A 9 -12.10 3.31 8.18
N LEU A 10 -11.89 2.00 8.08
CA LEU A 10 -12.90 1.03 7.67
C LEU A 10 -13.15 0.04 8.81
N VAL A 11 -14.40 -0.44 8.92
CA VAL A 11 -14.76 -1.48 9.88
C VAL A 11 -13.94 -2.74 9.62
N LYS A 12 -13.24 -3.23 10.64
CA LYS A 12 -12.43 -4.45 10.58
C LYS A 12 -13.31 -5.69 10.39
N PRO A 13 -12.87 -6.70 9.63
CA PRO A 13 -13.54 -8.00 9.57
C PRO A 13 -13.70 -8.58 10.97
N VAL A 14 -14.88 -9.12 11.25
CA VAL A 14 -15.21 -9.71 12.57
C VAL A 14 -14.64 -11.13 12.67
N GLN A 15 -14.62 -11.85 11.56
CA GLN A 15 -14.11 -13.22 11.48
C GLN A 15 -12.68 -13.21 10.94
N LYS A 16 -11.86 -14.13 11.43
CA LYS A 16 -10.51 -14.33 10.91
C LYS A 16 -10.58 -15.08 9.58
N ASN A 17 -10.45 -14.34 8.49
CA ASN A 17 -10.35 -14.88 7.15
C ASN A 17 -9.25 -14.12 6.42
N VAL A 18 -8.18 -14.82 6.04
CA VAL A 18 -6.99 -14.21 5.44
C VAL A 18 -7.33 -13.43 4.17
N THR A 19 -8.24 -13.92 3.34
CA THR A 19 -8.66 -13.23 2.12
C THR A 19 -9.41 -11.94 2.47
N GLU A 20 -10.36 -11.98 3.40
CA GLU A 20 -11.10 -10.79 3.86
C GLU A 20 -10.17 -9.77 4.56
N ASP A 21 -9.19 -10.25 5.31
CA ASP A 21 -8.18 -9.40 5.96
C ASP A 21 -7.29 -8.70 4.92
N ILE A 22 -6.88 -9.41 3.86
CA ILE A 22 -6.13 -8.84 2.74
C ILE A 22 -6.98 -7.79 2.01
N GLU A 23 -8.25 -8.08 1.73
CA GLU A 23 -9.20 -7.14 1.14
C GLU A 23 -9.31 -5.89 2.01
N TRP A 24 -9.53 -6.06 3.32
CA TRP A 24 -9.64 -4.95 4.24
C TRP A 24 -8.38 -4.07 4.27
N VAL A 25 -7.18 -4.67 4.29
CA VAL A 25 -5.93 -3.89 4.20
C VAL A 25 -5.86 -3.13 2.88
N CYS A 26 -6.25 -3.77 1.77
CA CYS A 26 -6.19 -3.14 0.46
C CYS A 26 -7.16 -1.95 0.33
N ASP A 27 -8.38 -2.12 0.84
CA ASP A 27 -9.42 -1.11 0.85
C ASP A 27 -9.03 0.06 1.75
N SER A 28 -8.44 -0.24 2.91
CA SER A 28 -7.93 0.76 3.87
C SER A 28 -6.85 1.64 3.25
N LEU A 29 -6.06 1.12 2.30
CA LEU A 29 -5.01 1.87 1.61
C LEU A 29 -5.47 2.48 0.28
N GLY A 30 -6.74 2.31 -0.06
CA GLY A 30 -7.35 2.90 -1.25
C GLY A 30 -7.09 2.16 -2.55
N PHE A 31 -6.71 0.88 -2.52
CA PHE A 31 -6.50 0.08 -3.73
C PHE A 31 -7.80 -0.36 -4.39
N ALA A 32 -8.86 -0.60 -3.61
CA ALA A 32 -10.18 -0.85 -4.20
C ALA A 32 -10.81 0.44 -4.71
N ARG A 33 -10.88 0.54 -6.03
CA ARG A 33 -11.73 1.50 -6.73
C ARG A 33 -13.05 0.81 -7.06
N GLY A 34 -14.03 0.94 -6.16
CA GLY A 34 -15.41 0.53 -6.39
C GLY A 34 -15.73 -0.92 -6.00
N ARG A 35 -17.02 -1.15 -5.68
CA ARG A 35 -17.64 -2.47 -5.70
C ARG A 35 -17.80 -2.85 -7.17
N ASP A 36 -17.24 -4.00 -7.55
CA ASP A 36 -17.18 -4.61 -8.90
C ASP A 36 -16.13 -4.10 -9.90
N LEU A 37 -15.10 -4.94 -10.16
CA LEU A 37 -15.00 -5.69 -11.43
C LEU A 37 -13.74 -6.54 -11.59
N THR A 38 -12.77 -6.48 -10.67
CA THR A 38 -11.74 -7.51 -10.65
C THR A 38 -11.30 -7.83 -9.22
N HIS A 39 -11.73 -8.98 -8.69
CA HIS A 39 -11.02 -9.70 -7.61
C HIS A 39 -9.52 -9.84 -7.88
N LEU A 40 -9.04 -9.48 -9.08
CA LEU A 40 -7.64 -9.42 -9.46
C LEU A 40 -6.75 -8.61 -8.52
N SER A 41 -7.18 -7.45 -7.98
CA SER A 41 -6.27 -6.69 -7.08
C SER A 41 -6.02 -7.47 -5.79
N THR A 42 -7.09 -7.97 -5.16
CA THR A 42 -7.01 -8.85 -4.01
C THR A 42 -6.26 -10.13 -4.32
N ARG A 43 -6.59 -10.82 -5.42
CA ARG A 43 -5.95 -12.06 -5.87
C ARG A 43 -4.46 -11.84 -6.14
N LEU A 44 -4.08 -10.72 -6.74
CA LEU A 44 -2.69 -10.36 -7.00
C LEU A 44 -1.94 -10.11 -5.70
N VAL A 45 -2.54 -9.39 -4.75
CA VAL A 45 -1.92 -9.20 -3.44
C VAL A 45 -1.81 -10.54 -2.71
N ALA A 46 -2.85 -11.37 -2.72
CA ALA A 46 -2.83 -12.69 -2.10
C ALA A 46 -1.73 -13.59 -2.72
N ALA A 47 -1.69 -13.72 -4.05
CA ALA A 47 -0.66 -14.48 -4.76
C ALA A 47 0.75 -13.93 -4.47
N LEU A 48 0.90 -12.61 -4.46
CA LEU A 48 2.18 -11.97 -4.12
C LEU A 48 2.60 -12.27 -2.68
N LEU A 49 1.69 -12.19 -1.71
CA LEU A 49 1.99 -12.51 -0.30
C LEU A 49 2.33 -14.00 -0.11
N GLU A 50 1.61 -14.90 -0.79
CA GLU A 50 1.85 -16.34 -0.74
C GLU A 50 3.24 -16.67 -1.30
N ARG A 51 3.60 -16.11 -2.45
CA ARG A 51 4.93 -16.29 -3.05
C ARG A 51 6.05 -15.67 -2.21
N LEU A 52 5.86 -14.44 -1.71
CA LEU A 52 6.84 -13.78 -0.85
C LEU A 52 7.01 -14.45 0.53
N SER A 53 6.15 -15.40 0.90
CA SER A 53 6.37 -16.22 2.09
C SER A 53 7.58 -17.16 1.94
N ASN A 54 7.92 -17.54 0.71
CA ASN A 54 8.99 -18.48 0.38
C ASN A 54 10.14 -17.83 -0.39
N GLU A 55 9.86 -16.73 -1.09
CA GLU A 55 10.79 -16.05 -1.98
C GLU A 55 11.05 -14.62 -1.52
N ARG A 56 12.24 -14.08 -1.79
CA ARG A 56 12.55 -12.68 -1.43
C ARG A 56 11.89 -11.65 -2.35
N GLY A 57 11.52 -12.05 -3.56
CA GLY A 57 10.96 -11.17 -4.59
C GLY A 57 10.49 -11.94 -5.81
N ILE A 58 9.52 -11.38 -6.54
CA ILE A 58 8.82 -12.10 -7.61
C ILE A 58 8.87 -11.32 -8.93
N PRO A 59 9.21 -11.94 -10.07
CA PRO A 59 9.05 -11.36 -11.39
C PRO A 59 7.58 -11.07 -11.70
N THR A 60 7.30 -9.98 -12.40
CA THR A 60 5.90 -9.63 -12.74
C THR A 60 5.29 -10.63 -13.73
N GLU A 61 6.11 -11.26 -14.54
CA GLU A 61 5.73 -12.27 -15.53
C GLU A 61 5.22 -13.55 -14.85
N LEU A 62 5.79 -13.96 -13.72
CA LEU A 62 5.30 -15.12 -12.97
C LEU A 62 3.91 -14.86 -12.39
N LEU A 63 3.67 -13.65 -11.86
CA LEU A 63 2.34 -13.26 -11.37
C LEU A 63 1.30 -13.18 -12.50
N ALA A 64 1.73 -12.77 -13.70
CA ALA A 64 0.88 -12.72 -14.89
C ALA A 64 0.44 -14.11 -15.35
N GLU A 65 1.38 -15.05 -15.40
CA GLU A 65 1.12 -16.45 -15.72
C GLU A 65 0.20 -17.11 -14.69
N GLU A 66 0.49 -16.96 -13.39
CA GLU A 66 -0.28 -17.57 -12.31
C GLU A 66 -1.74 -17.07 -12.24
N LEU A 67 -1.97 -15.79 -12.51
CA LEU A 67 -3.29 -15.19 -12.43
C LEU A 67 -4.10 -15.32 -13.72
N ASP A 68 -3.49 -15.82 -14.80
CA ASP A 68 -4.01 -15.82 -16.17
C ASP A 68 -4.41 -14.41 -16.63
N VAL A 69 -3.48 -13.46 -16.47
CA VAL A 69 -3.70 -12.04 -16.78
C VAL A 69 -2.49 -11.45 -17.50
N SER A 70 -2.71 -10.50 -18.42
CA SER A 70 -1.61 -9.83 -19.12
C SER A 70 -0.64 -9.12 -18.17
N SER A 71 0.67 -9.22 -18.46
CA SER A 71 1.72 -8.53 -17.69
C SER A 71 1.53 -7.02 -17.62
N ALA A 72 0.88 -6.41 -18.62
CA ALA A 72 0.52 -4.99 -18.60
C ALA A 72 -0.48 -4.67 -17.47
N ARG A 73 -1.50 -5.50 -17.29
CA ARG A 73 -2.51 -5.32 -16.24
C ARG A 73 -1.94 -5.61 -14.86
N VAL A 74 -1.11 -6.65 -14.72
CA VAL A 74 -0.39 -6.92 -13.46
C VAL A 74 0.53 -5.74 -13.11
N ASN A 75 1.30 -5.22 -14.07
CA ASN A 75 2.16 -4.05 -13.85
C ASN A 75 1.39 -2.81 -13.41
N HIS A 76 0.18 -2.60 -13.93
CA HIS A 76 -0.68 -1.51 -13.49
C HIS A 76 -1.01 -1.62 -12.00
N HIS A 77 -1.43 -2.80 -11.53
CA HIS A 77 -1.72 -3.02 -10.11
C HIS A 77 -0.48 -2.93 -9.21
N ILE A 78 0.65 -3.50 -9.65
CA ILE A 78 1.92 -3.41 -8.92
C ILE A 78 2.39 -1.97 -8.79
N ARG A 79 2.23 -1.16 -9.85
CA ARG A 79 2.56 0.28 -9.77
C ARG A 79 1.72 0.98 -8.69
N ASN A 80 0.41 0.72 -8.63
CA ASN A 80 -0.45 1.33 -7.60
C ASN A 80 -0.02 0.92 -6.17
N LEU A 81 0.39 -0.35 -5.98
CA LEU A 81 0.91 -0.87 -4.71
C LEU A 81 2.32 -0.35 -4.36
N MET A 82 3.12 0.00 -5.37
CA MET A 82 4.40 0.69 -5.17
C MET A 82 4.20 2.15 -4.82
N GLU A 83 3.25 2.83 -5.48
CA GLU A 83 2.93 4.25 -5.24
C GLU A 83 2.41 4.47 -3.81
N SER A 84 1.68 3.52 -3.24
CA SER A 84 1.30 3.57 -1.83
C SER A 84 2.46 3.34 -0.87
N GLY A 85 3.59 2.81 -1.34
CA GLY A 85 4.80 2.54 -0.56
C GLY A 85 4.85 1.18 0.15
N ILE A 86 3.93 0.25 -0.16
CA ILE A 86 3.98 -1.13 0.37
C ILE A 86 5.00 -1.97 -0.39
N LEU A 87 5.04 -1.82 -1.71
CA LEU A 87 5.95 -2.57 -2.56
C LEU A 87 7.10 -1.69 -3.05
N PHE A 88 8.20 -2.34 -3.39
CA PHE A 88 9.27 -1.74 -4.17
C PHE A 88 9.78 -2.75 -5.19
N ARG A 89 10.54 -2.24 -6.17
CA ARG A 89 11.13 -3.06 -7.22
C ARG A 89 12.66 -2.95 -7.16
N GLU A 90 13.33 -4.10 -7.18
CA GLU A 90 14.79 -4.20 -7.25
C GLU A 90 15.15 -5.30 -8.24
N HIS A 91 16.11 -5.07 -9.13
CA HIS A 91 16.54 -6.07 -10.13
C HIS A 91 15.39 -6.78 -10.89
N ARG A 92 14.30 -6.07 -11.20
CA ARG A 92 13.05 -6.56 -11.84
C ARG A 92 12.13 -7.41 -10.94
N LEU A 93 12.53 -7.67 -9.70
CA LEU A 93 11.73 -8.37 -8.71
C LEU A 93 10.88 -7.38 -7.90
N VAL A 94 9.65 -7.78 -7.63
CA VAL A 94 8.70 -7.02 -6.79
C VAL A 94 8.74 -7.60 -5.39
N MET A 95 8.84 -6.73 -4.39
CA MET A 95 9.09 -7.11 -3.00
C MET A 95 8.28 -6.26 -2.02
N LEU A 96 8.01 -6.81 -0.83
CA LEU A 96 7.44 -6.08 0.31
C LEU A 96 8.49 -5.20 0.96
N ARG A 97 8.17 -3.93 1.17
CA ARG A 97 9.01 -3.03 1.93
C ARG A 97 9.14 -3.53 3.37
N GLY A 98 10.39 -3.65 3.84
CA GLY A 98 10.67 -4.21 5.18
C GLY A 98 10.44 -5.72 5.29
N GLY A 99 10.23 -6.43 4.17
CA GLY A 99 10.23 -7.90 4.10
C GLY A 99 8.95 -8.60 4.56
N SER A 100 7.96 -7.86 5.07
CA SER A 100 6.65 -8.41 5.45
C SER A 100 5.55 -7.36 5.30
N LEU A 101 4.28 -7.77 5.20
CA LEU A 101 3.16 -6.84 5.15
C LEU A 101 3.11 -5.95 6.41
N LYS A 102 3.33 -6.53 7.59
CA LYS A 102 3.39 -5.79 8.85
C LYS A 102 4.47 -4.71 8.80
N SER A 103 5.69 -5.08 8.40
CA SER A 103 6.82 -4.15 8.28
C SER A 103 6.52 -3.04 7.27
N ALA A 104 5.88 -3.36 6.15
CA ALA A 104 5.48 -2.37 5.15
C ALA A 104 4.50 -1.34 5.73
N ILE A 105 3.49 -1.79 6.49
CA ILE A 105 2.54 -0.90 7.18
C ILE A 105 3.26 -0.02 8.23
N GLU A 106 4.20 -0.58 8.99
CA GLU A 106 4.99 0.20 9.96
C GLU A 106 5.84 1.27 9.28
N GLU A 107 6.45 0.96 8.13
CA GLU A 107 7.19 1.90 7.30
C GLU A 107 6.29 3.01 6.72
N LEU A 108 5.06 2.67 6.31
CA LEU A 108 4.08 3.66 5.88
C LEU A 108 3.65 4.60 7.00
N ARG A 109 3.47 4.08 8.22
CA ARG A 109 3.21 4.92 9.40
C ARG A 109 4.35 5.92 9.63
N LYS A 110 5.61 5.47 9.56
CA LYS A 110 6.77 6.37 9.68
C LYS A 110 6.77 7.44 8.58
N ASP A 111 6.40 7.05 7.36
CA ASP A 111 6.31 8.00 6.25
C ASP A 111 5.24 9.07 6.47
N ALA A 112 4.05 8.67 6.94
CA ALA A 112 2.95 9.58 7.23
C ALA A 112 3.30 10.52 8.37
N ASN A 113 3.91 10.00 9.45
CA ASN A 113 4.33 10.82 10.59
C ASN A 113 5.34 11.90 10.16
N ARG A 114 6.34 11.54 9.33
CA ARG A 114 7.29 12.54 8.82
C ARG A 114 6.61 13.65 8.01
N ILE A 115 5.61 13.29 7.19
CA ILE A 115 4.83 14.27 6.44
C ILE A 115 4.08 15.19 7.41
N PHE A 116 3.45 14.64 8.46
CA PHE A 116 2.81 15.45 9.49
C PHE A 116 3.79 16.35 10.25
N ASP A 117 4.99 15.86 10.56
CA ASP A 117 6.02 16.65 11.23
C ASP A 117 6.42 17.87 10.37
N GLU A 118 6.68 17.67 9.08
CA GLU A 118 6.99 18.74 8.12
C GLU A 118 5.83 19.74 7.99
N LEU A 119 4.59 19.25 7.83
CA LEU A 119 3.40 20.11 7.76
C LEU A 119 3.21 20.91 9.05
N THR A 120 3.47 20.31 10.21
CA THR A 120 3.33 20.96 11.51
C THR A 120 4.36 22.06 11.69
N ILE A 121 5.59 21.88 11.19
CA ILE A 121 6.62 22.93 11.23
C ILE A 121 6.15 24.15 10.45
N ILE A 122 5.69 23.96 9.21
CA ILE A 122 5.21 25.07 8.38
C ILE A 122 3.94 25.71 8.96
N ALA A 123 3.02 24.90 9.50
CA ALA A 123 1.81 25.42 10.15
C ALA A 123 2.14 26.30 11.37
N LYS A 124 3.13 25.91 12.19
CA LYS A 124 3.60 26.72 13.33
C LYS A 124 4.12 28.08 12.89
N ASP A 125 4.89 28.13 11.80
CA ASP A 125 5.43 29.39 11.28
C ASP A 125 4.30 30.31 10.75
N ILE A 126 3.30 29.72 10.11
CA ILE A 126 2.09 30.43 9.66
C ILE A 126 1.31 30.96 10.86
N ASP A 127 1.05 30.14 11.87
CA ASP A 127 0.32 30.53 13.07
C ASP A 127 1.00 31.69 13.78
N ALA A 128 2.34 31.62 13.95
CA ALA A 128 3.13 32.67 14.57
C ALA A 128 3.07 33.99 13.78
N THR A 129 3.17 33.92 12.45
CA THR A 129 3.13 35.09 11.55
C THR A 129 1.75 35.74 11.55
N MET A 130 0.69 34.93 11.60
CA MET A 130 -0.70 35.39 11.56
C MET A 130 -1.28 35.73 12.93
N GLY A 131 -0.53 35.50 14.02
CA GLY A 131 -1.01 35.72 15.39
C GLY A 131 -2.09 34.73 15.83
N LEU A 132 -2.18 33.56 15.20
CA LEU A 132 -3.11 32.50 15.58
C LEU A 132 -2.61 31.83 16.87
N LYS A 133 -3.53 31.58 17.81
CA LYS A 133 -3.22 30.93 19.09
C LYS A 133 -4.10 29.68 19.23
N ASN A 134 -3.47 28.56 19.54
CA ASN A 134 -4.18 27.40 20.07
C ASN A 134 -4.65 27.71 21.50
N ARG A 135 -5.91 27.37 21.79
CA ARG A 135 -6.55 27.61 23.08
C ARG A 135 -6.16 26.57 24.11
#